data_AF-A0A518DGD9-F1
#
_entry.id   AF-A0A518DGD9-F1
#
_cell.length_a   1.000
_cell.length_b   1.000
_cell.length_c   1.000
_cell.angle_alpha   90.00
_cell.angle_beta   90.00
_cell.angle_gamma   90.00
#
_symmetry.space_group_name_H-M   'P 1'
#
loop_
_entity.id
_entity.type
_entity.pdbx_description
1 polymer ?
#
loop_
_entity_poly.entity_id
_entity_poly.type
_entity_poly.pdbx_seq_one_letter_code
_entity_poly.pdbx_strand_id
1 'polypeptide(L)'
;MNRMMSFDLDDDTAKQLTEFAAQRGLSVDGLIRTWLEESGDIRSAGSSASEADFVAELTPLLFDGPSLPADFSRADIYTDHD
;
A
#
# COMPACT_ATOMS: atom_id res chain seq x y z
N MET A 1 25.22 -5.87 -1.51
CA MET A 1 24.59 -5.94 -2.84
C MET A 1 23.47 -4.91 -2.86
N ASN A 2 23.67 -3.76 -3.52
CA ASN A 2 22.60 -2.75 -3.64
C ASN A 2 21.65 -3.15 -4.77
N ARG A 3 20.36 -3.29 -4.47
CA ARG A 3 19.32 -3.51 -5.47
C ARG A 3 19.03 -2.17 -6.15
N MET A 4 19.38 -2.06 -7.43
CA MET A 4 19.04 -0.90 -8.25
C MET A 4 17.59 -1.07 -8.70
N MET A 5 16.70 -0.20 -8.22
CA MET A 5 15.32 -0.13 -8.71
C MET A 5 15.32 0.73 -9.98
N SER A 6 15.09 0.11 -11.13
CA SER A 6 14.85 0.84 -12.39
C SER A 6 13.35 1.02 -12.54
N PHE A 7 12.92 2.27 -12.63
CA PHE A 7 11.55 2.63 -12.98
C PHE A 7 11.53 3.07 -14.44
N ASP A 8 10.64 2.50 -15.24
CA ASP A 8 10.38 2.99 -16.58
C ASP A 8 9.48 4.22 -16.42
N LEU A 9 9.97 5.37 -16.86
CA LEU A 9 9.31 6.66 -16.77
C LEU A 9 9.16 7.19 -18.19
N ASP A 10 7.95 7.61 -18.55
CA ASP A 10 7.73 8.32 -19.81
C ASP A 10 8.56 9.62 -19.86
N ASP A 11 8.99 10.01 -21.06
CA ASP A 11 9.81 11.20 -21.31
C ASP A 11 9.21 12.48 -20.73
N ASP A 12 7.89 12.64 -20.81
CA ASP A 12 7.18 13.81 -20.27
C ASP A 12 7.29 13.86 -18.73
N THR A 13 7.08 12.72 -18.08
CA THR A 13 7.20 12.58 -16.62
C THR A 13 8.64 12.81 -16.16
N ALA A 14 9.63 12.29 -16.89
CA ALA A 14 11.05 12.49 -16.58
C ALA A 14 11.45 13.97 -16.68
N LYS A 15 10.92 14.68 -17.68
CA LYS A 15 11.13 16.12 -17.85
C LYS A 15 10.50 16.91 -16.70
N GLN A 16 9.24 16.64 -16.37
CA GLN A 16 8.55 17.29 -15.26
C GLN A 16 9.27 17.07 -13.92
N LEU A 17 9.76 15.85 -13.68
CA LEU A 17 10.52 15.51 -12.46
C LEU A 17 11.82 16.31 -12.37
N THR A 18 12.52 16.47 -13.49
CA THR A 18 13.77 17.23 -13.59
C THR A 18 13.53 18.72 -13.34
N GLU A 19 12.48 19.29 -13.95
CA GLU A 19 12.09 20.69 -13.74
C GLU A 19 11.66 20.93 -12.29
N PHE A 20 10.90 20.01 -11.70
CA PHE A 20 10.44 20.10 -10.32
C PHE A 20 11.60 20.00 -9.31
N ALA A 21 12.57 19.12 -9.56
CA ALA A 21 13.78 19.02 -8.77
C ALA A 21 14.59 20.33 -8.84
N ALA A 22 14.76 20.89 -10.05
CA ALA A 22 15.46 22.16 -10.27
C ALA A 22 14.78 23.34 -9.56
N GLN A 23 13.44 23.42 -9.57
CA GLN A 23 12.68 24.45 -8.84
C GLN A 23 12.95 24.42 -7.33
N ARG A 24 13.23 23.24 -6.76
CA ARG A 24 13.56 23.06 -5.34
C ARG A 24 15.06 23.12 -5.06
N GLY A 25 15.89 23.35 -6.07
CA GLY A 25 17.36 23.33 -5.93
C GLY A 25 17.92 21.96 -5.57
N LEU A 26 17.18 20.89 -5.85
CA LEU A 26 17.55 19.51 -5.55
C LEU A 26 17.86 18.76 -6.85
N SER A 27 18.68 17.71 -6.74
CA SER A 27 18.77 16.69 -7.77
C SER A 27 17.55 15.79 -7.73
N VAL A 28 17.21 15.13 -8.84
CA VAL A 28 16.10 14.15 -8.90
C VAL A 28 16.23 13.08 -7.80
N ASP A 29 17.44 12.56 -7.57
CA ASP A 29 17.73 11.62 -6.47
C ASP A 29 17.43 12.23 -5.09
N GLY A 30 17.85 13.47 -4.86
CA GLY A 30 17.58 14.20 -3.62
C GLY A 30 16.08 14.42 -3.40
N LEU A 31 15.33 14.74 -4.47
CA LEU A 31 13.88 14.88 -4.42
C LEU A 31 13.19 13.56 -4.06
N ILE A 32 13.57 12.45 -4.72
CA ILE A 32 13.04 11.12 -4.43
C ILE A 32 13.36 10.72 -2.99
N ARG A 33 14.57 11.02 -2.52
CA ARG A 33 14.98 10.74 -1.15
C ARG A 33 14.17 11.55 -0.14
N THR A 34 14.01 12.85 -0.37
CA THR A 34 13.16 13.69 0.48
C THR A 34 11.73 13.18 0.48
N TRP A 35 11.15 12.85 -0.67
CA TRP A 35 9.81 12.25 -0.72
C TRP A 35 9.73 10.91 0.00
N LEU A 36 10.77 10.08 -0.03
CA LEU A 36 10.81 8.82 0.70
C LEU A 36 10.91 9.03 2.22
N GLU A 37 11.63 10.07 2.64
CA GLU A 37 11.75 10.48 4.04
C GLU A 37 10.45 11.16 4.54
N GLU A 38 9.78 11.96 3.69
CA GLU A 38 8.50 12.62 3.97
C GLU A 38 7.32 11.64 3.93
N SER A 39 7.37 10.65 3.02
CA SER A 39 6.39 9.55 2.90
C SER A 39 6.74 8.37 3.81
N GLY A 40 7.34 8.65 4.97
CA GLY A 40 8.06 7.73 5.87
C GLY A 40 7.31 6.51 6.43
N ASP A 41 6.30 5.97 5.74
CA ASP A 41 5.49 4.86 6.23
C ASP A 41 5.06 3.81 5.18
N ILE A 42 5.36 3.94 3.89
CA ILE A 42 4.89 2.90 2.93
C ILE A 42 5.62 1.55 3.14
N ARG A 43 6.83 1.56 3.71
CA ARG A 43 7.57 0.33 4.06
C ARG A 43 7.32 -0.16 5.50
N SER A 44 6.67 0.65 6.34
CA SER A 44 6.31 0.26 7.71
C SER A 44 4.86 -0.20 7.85
N ALA A 45 4.08 -0.24 6.76
CA ALA A 45 2.78 -0.92 6.77
C ALA A 45 2.88 -2.47 6.90
N GLY A 46 4.10 -3.03 6.91
CA GLY A 46 4.32 -4.48 7.00
C GLY A 46 5.18 -4.94 8.18
N SER A 47 5.58 -4.03 9.10
CA SER A 47 6.50 -4.38 10.17
C SER A 47 5.98 -3.90 11.53
N SER A 48 5.32 -4.82 12.23
CA SER A 48 5.00 -4.81 13.66
C SER A 48 3.66 -4.22 14.12
N ALA A 49 2.57 -4.38 13.36
CA ALA A 49 1.26 -4.46 14.02
C ALA A 49 1.21 -5.80 14.78
N SER A 50 1.05 -5.76 16.10
CA SER A 50 0.84 -7.00 16.87
C SER A 50 -0.55 -7.56 16.54
N GLU A 51 -0.78 -8.85 16.77
CA GLU A 51 -2.14 -9.44 16.64
C GLU A 51 -3.19 -8.62 17.42
N ALA A 52 -2.79 -8.04 18.55
CA ALA A 52 -3.61 -7.12 19.34
C ALA A 52 -4.01 -5.83 18.60
N ASP A 53 -3.11 -5.23 17.80
CA ASP A 53 -3.41 -4.04 17.00
C ASP A 53 -4.38 -4.37 15.87
N PHE A 54 -4.18 -5.52 15.21
CA PHE A 54 -5.09 -6.00 14.18
C PHE A 54 -6.50 -6.27 14.72
N VAL A 55 -6.61 -6.90 15.89
CA VAL A 55 -7.91 -7.12 16.55
C VAL A 55 -8.55 -5.79 16.96
N ALA A 56 -7.77 -4.83 17.47
CA ALA A 56 -8.28 -3.52 17.83
C ALA A 56 -8.82 -2.74 16.62
N GLU A 57 -8.18 -2.87 15.44
CA GLU A 57 -8.65 -2.26 14.19
C GLU A 57 -9.88 -2.97 13.59
N LEU A 58 -9.99 -4.28 13.76
CA LEU A 58 -11.15 -5.03 13.29
C LEU A 58 -12.37 -4.91 14.22
N THR A 59 -12.17 -4.66 15.51
CA THR A 59 -13.26 -4.52 16.49
C THR A 59 -14.31 -3.47 16.08
N PRO A 60 -13.96 -2.25 15.63
CA PRO A 60 -14.95 -1.28 15.15
C PRO A 60 -15.59 -1.65 13.81
N LEU A 61 -14.96 -2.55 13.04
CA LEU A 61 -15.48 -3.09 11.77
C LEU A 61 -16.28 -4.38 11.96
N LEU A 62 -16.33 -4.91 13.19
CA LEU A 62 -17.02 -6.14 13.51
C LEU A 62 -18.52 -5.88 13.40
N PHE A 63 -19.03 -6.22 12.22
CA PHE A 63 -20.44 -6.14 11.92
C PHE A 63 -21.16 -7.24 12.69
N ASP A 64 -22.05 -6.85 13.61
CA ASP A 64 -22.95 -7.75 14.34
C ASP A 64 -24.11 -8.16 13.42
N GLY A 65 -23.74 -8.79 12.32
CA GLY A 65 -24.64 -9.23 11.27
C GLY A 65 -25.36 -10.51 11.63
N PRO A 66 -26.41 -10.87 10.86
CA PRO A 66 -27.05 -12.17 11.03
C PRO A 66 -26.02 -13.28 10.86
N SER A 67 -25.95 -14.18 11.84
CA SER A 67 -25.16 -15.39 11.71
C SER A 67 -25.61 -16.19 10.49
N LEU A 68 -24.65 -16.79 9.79
CA LEU A 68 -24.95 -17.70 8.69
C LEU A 68 -25.80 -18.88 9.20
N PRO A 69 -26.74 -19.38 8.40
CA PRO A 69 -27.49 -20.60 8.73
C PRO A 69 -26.55 -21.76 9.04
N ALA A 70 -26.95 -22.68 9.93
CA ALA A 70 -26.12 -23.81 10.34
C ALA A 70 -25.72 -24.74 9.18
N ASP A 71 -26.52 -24.79 8.12
CA ASP A 71 -26.27 -25.57 6.90
C ASP A 71 -25.46 -24.82 5.83
N PHE A 72 -25.14 -23.53 6.04
CA PHE A 72 -24.37 -22.75 5.09
C PHE A 72 -22.92 -23.26 5.01
N SER A 73 -22.53 -23.76 3.86
CA SER A 73 -21.21 -24.31 3.59
C SER A 73 -20.49 -23.51 2.51
N ARG A 74 -19.17 -23.69 2.43
CA ARG A 74 -18.37 -23.12 1.34
C ARG A 74 -18.87 -23.61 -0.03
N ALA A 75 -19.45 -24.81 -0.10
CA ALA A 75 -20.04 -25.34 -1.33
C ALA A 75 -21.13 -24.43 -1.91
N ASP A 76 -21.96 -23.82 -1.07
CA ASP A 76 -23.06 -22.92 -1.49
C ASP A 76 -22.56 -21.68 -2.27
N ILE A 77 -21.33 -21.22 -2.01
CA ILE A 77 -20.72 -20.06 -2.70
C ILE A 77 -20.33 -20.41 -4.15
N TYR A 78 -19.97 -21.66 -4.40
CA TYR A 78 -19.46 -22.10 -5.72
C TYR A 78 -20.50 -22.89 -6.52
N THR A 79 -21.67 -23.19 -5.95
CA THR A 79 -22.71 -23.99 -6.63
C THR A 79 -23.45 -23.21 -7.71
N ASP A 80 -23.46 -21.87 -7.65
CA ASP A 80 -24.14 -20.99 -8.62
C ASP A 80 -23.27 -20.59 -9.83
N HIS A 81 -21.99 -21.01 -9.85
CA HIS A 81 -20.99 -20.59 -10.84
C HIS A 81 -20.56 -21.71 -11.81
N ASP A 82 -21.49 -22.58 -12.23
CA ASP A 82 -21.25 -23.57 -13.31
C ASP A 82 -21.70 -23.07 -14.69
#